data_AF-S5TF45-F1
#
_entry.id   AF-S5TF45-F1
#
_cell.length_a   1.000
_cell.length_b   1.000
_cell.length_c   1.000
_cell.angle_alpha   90.00
_cell.angle_beta   90.00
_cell.angle_gamma   90.00
#
_symmetry.space_group_name_H-M   'P 1'
#
loop_
_entity.id
_entity.type
_entity.pdbx_description
1 polymer ?
#
loop_
_entity_poly.entity_id
_entity_poly.type
_entity_poly.pdbx_seq_one_letter_code
_entity_poly.pdbx_strand_id
1 'polypeptide(L)'
;MADGNFITLHEKLNELLAQNSMEDFDESELELNSVSSLHAKADALCAAHGGDPSNLPSETLAQLHPKLDQLLEGNDVATDSENPDTLASVEAKLDAVRAARGGKDA
;
A
#
# COMPACT_ATOMS: atom_id res chain seq x y z
N MET A 1 4.93 -0.48 21.82
CA MET A 1 3.59 -0.60 21.20
C MET A 1 3.76 -0.23 19.74
N ALA A 2 4.29 -1.14 18.93
CA ALA A 2 4.50 -0.94 17.48
C ALA A 2 3.71 -1.96 16.64
N ASP A 3 3.23 -3.01 17.30
CA ASP A 3 2.63 -4.20 16.69
C ASP A 3 1.21 -3.94 16.15
N GLY A 4 0.46 -3.02 16.78
CA GLY A 4 -0.90 -2.71 16.34
C GLY A 4 -0.97 -2.04 14.96
N ASN A 5 -0.01 -1.17 14.64
CA ASN A 5 -0.01 -0.44 13.38
C ASN A 5 0.38 -1.31 12.18
N PHE A 6 1.30 -2.27 12.34
CA PHE A 6 1.67 -3.17 11.24
C PHE A 6 0.53 -4.09 10.83
N ILE A 7 -0.19 -4.64 11.80
CA ILE A 7 -1.36 -5.49 11.55
C ILE A 7 -2.41 -4.71 10.76
N THR A 8 -2.75 -3.48 11.17
CA THR A 8 -3.72 -2.65 10.46
C THR A 8 -3.28 -2.32 9.04
N LEU A 9 -2.00 -2.04 8.80
CA LEU A 9 -1.48 -1.82 7.44
C LEU A 9 -1.59 -3.08 6.58
N HIS A 10 -1.29 -4.25 7.13
CA HIS A 10 -1.46 -5.53 6.44
C HIS A 10 -2.91 -5.81 6.08
N GLU A 11 -3.85 -5.57 7.00
CA GLU A 11 -5.28 -5.71 6.74
C GLU A 11 -5.73 -4.78 5.60
N LYS A 12 -5.36 -3.50 5.65
CA LYS A 12 -5.69 -2.53 4.60
C LYS A 12 -5.12 -2.92 3.23
N LEU A 13 -3.86 -3.40 3.20
CA LEU A 13 -3.23 -3.88 1.97
C LEU A 13 -3.92 -5.14 1.43
N ASN A 14 -4.35 -6.06 2.30
CA ASN A 14 -5.10 -7.25 1.90
C ASN A 14 -6.46 -6.91 1.31
N GLU A 15 -7.16 -5.94 1.89
CA GLU A 15 -8.41 -5.44 1.32
C GLU A 15 -8.20 -4.84 -0.08
N LEU A 16 -7.10 -4.10 -0.29
CA LEU A 16 -6.74 -3.57 -1.61
C LEU A 16 -6.37 -4.66 -2.61
N LEU A 17 -5.66 -5.70 -2.18
CA LEU A 17 -5.32 -6.85 -3.02
C LEU A 17 -6.58 -7.59 -3.46
N ALA A 18 -7.51 -7.84 -2.53
CA ALA A 18 -8.80 -8.45 -2.82
C ALA A 18 -9.63 -7.60 -3.81
N GLN A 19 -9.64 -6.28 -3.66
CA GLN A 19 -10.29 -5.37 -4.63
C GLN A 19 -9.70 -5.46 -6.05
N ASN A 20 -8.45 -5.93 -6.18
CA ASN A 20 -7.78 -6.15 -7.46
C ASN A 20 -7.84 -7.61 -7.93
N SER A 21 -8.70 -8.43 -7.33
CA SER A 21 -8.79 -9.87 -7.60
C SER A 21 -7.46 -10.61 -7.37
N MET A 22 -6.62 -10.08 -6.48
CA MET A 22 -5.35 -10.69 -6.05
C MET A 22 -5.56 -11.44 -4.72
N GLU A 23 -6.66 -12.17 -4.60
CA GLU A 23 -7.02 -12.93 -3.40
C GLU A 23 -6.06 -14.11 -3.15
N ASP A 24 -5.36 -14.57 -4.19
CA ASP A 24 -4.38 -15.66 -4.16
C ASP A 24 -2.93 -15.15 -3.98
N PHE A 25 -2.75 -13.89 -3.55
CA PHE A 25 -1.41 -13.35 -3.31
C PHE A 25 -0.70 -14.18 -2.22
N ASP A 26 0.48 -14.71 -2.53
CA ASP A 26 1.20 -15.60 -1.61
C ASP A 26 1.74 -14.81 -0.41
N GLU A 27 1.06 -14.96 0.72
CA GLU A 27 1.46 -14.36 1.99
C GLU A 27 2.33 -15.30 2.84
N SER A 28 2.60 -16.52 2.34
CA SER A 28 3.11 -17.60 3.18
C SER A 28 4.56 -17.36 3.63
N GLU A 29 5.31 -16.57 2.87
CA GLU A 29 6.68 -16.14 3.19
C GLU A 29 6.73 -14.75 3.85
N LEU A 30 5.58 -14.10 4.08
CA LEU A 30 5.51 -12.74 4.59
C LEU A 30 5.40 -12.69 6.11
N GLU A 31 6.32 -11.94 6.73
CA GLU A 31 6.27 -11.63 8.16
C GLU A 31 5.36 -10.43 8.44
N LEU A 32 4.35 -10.60 9.29
CA LEU A 32 3.36 -9.57 9.65
C LEU A 32 3.94 -8.33 10.35
N ASN A 33 5.12 -8.41 10.96
CA ASN A 33 5.79 -7.28 11.61
C ASN A 33 7.02 -6.82 10.82
N SER A 34 6.97 -6.95 9.49
CA SER A 34 8.09 -6.60 8.63
C SER A 34 7.70 -5.60 7.56
N VAL A 35 8.53 -4.58 7.40
CA VAL A 35 8.38 -3.54 6.36
C VAL A 35 8.47 -4.15 4.97
N SER A 36 9.32 -5.16 4.81
CA SER A 36 9.48 -5.92 3.55
C SER A 36 8.16 -6.54 3.09
N SER A 37 7.36 -7.04 4.02
CA SER A 37 6.06 -7.64 3.73
C SER A 37 5.02 -6.63 3.30
N LEU A 38 5.06 -5.41 3.86
CA LEU A 38 4.23 -4.30 3.39
C LEU A 38 4.62 -3.90 1.96
N HIS A 39 5.92 -3.85 1.68
CA HIS A 39 6.42 -3.58 0.33
C HIS A 39 5.99 -4.62 -0.68
N ALA A 40 6.12 -5.91 -0.38
CA ALA A 40 5.69 -6.98 -1.28
C ALA A 40 4.22 -6.83 -1.73
N LYS A 41 3.34 -6.47 -0.79
CA LYS A 41 1.91 -6.21 -1.08
C LYS A 41 1.70 -4.92 -1.86
N ALA A 42 2.38 -3.84 -1.49
CA ALA A 42 2.31 -2.56 -2.20
C ALA A 42 2.87 -2.68 -3.64
N ASP A 43 3.90 -3.51 -3.83
CA ASP A 43 4.51 -3.79 -5.13
C ASP A 43 3.57 -4.58 -6.03
N ALA A 44 2.90 -5.61 -5.48
CA ALA A 44 1.85 -6.35 -6.17
C ALA A 44 0.71 -5.43 -6.63
N LEU A 45 0.26 -4.52 -5.76
CA LEU A 45 -0.72 -3.50 -6.10
C LEU A 45 -0.18 -2.55 -7.18
N CYS A 46 1.03 -2.03 -7.04
CA CYS A 46 1.65 -1.13 -8.01
C CYS A 46 1.72 -1.76 -9.40
N ALA A 47 2.18 -3.02 -9.50
CA ALA A 47 2.22 -3.79 -10.73
C ALA A 47 0.83 -4.00 -11.35
N ALA A 48 -0.19 -4.29 -10.52
CA ALA A 48 -1.56 -4.48 -11.01
C ALA A 48 -2.16 -3.23 -11.67
N HIS A 49 -1.65 -2.04 -11.34
CA HIS A 49 -2.08 -0.75 -11.91
C HIS A 49 -1.17 -0.23 -13.03
N GLY A 50 -0.24 -1.07 -13.51
CA GLY A 50 0.68 -0.70 -14.59
C GLY A 50 1.88 0.14 -14.15
N GLY A 51 2.12 0.25 -12.84
CA GLY A 51 3.35 0.83 -12.29
C GLY A 51 4.53 -0.14 -12.37
N ASP A 52 5.75 0.39 -12.16
CA ASP A 52 6.98 -0.41 -12.10
C ASP A 52 7.53 -0.45 -10.66
N PRO A 53 7.11 -1.44 -9.85
CA PRO A 53 7.56 -1.59 -8.47
C PRO A 53 9.07 -1.85 -8.34
N SER A 54 9.68 -2.47 -9.35
CA SER A 54 11.10 -2.86 -9.34
C SER A 54 12.04 -1.66 -9.35
N ASN A 55 11.58 -0.51 -9.87
CA ASN A 55 12.32 0.74 -9.86
C ASN A 55 12.14 1.55 -8.58
N LEU A 56 11.28 1.09 -7.66
CA LEU A 56 11.00 1.78 -6.40
C LEU A 56 11.70 1.07 -5.23
N PRO A 57 12.43 1.81 -4.39
CA PRO A 57 13.13 1.20 -3.27
C PRO A 57 12.14 0.67 -2.21
N SER A 58 12.56 -0.33 -1.44
CA SER A 58 11.69 -1.10 -0.52
C SER A 58 12.31 -1.38 0.85
N GLU A 59 13.26 -0.55 1.27
CA GLU A 59 14.03 -0.73 2.51
C GLU A 59 13.36 -0.12 3.74
N THR A 60 12.52 0.90 3.55
CA THR A 60 11.95 1.72 4.64
C THR A 60 10.46 1.99 4.43
N LEU A 61 9.75 2.32 5.52
CA LEU A 61 8.33 2.68 5.48
C LEU A 61 8.07 3.90 4.58
N ALA A 62 8.99 4.85 4.58
CA ALA A 62 8.93 6.05 3.75
C ALA A 62 8.79 5.74 2.27
N GLN A 63 9.40 4.64 1.83
CA GLN A 63 9.42 4.24 0.44
C GLN A 63 8.12 3.52 0.03
N LEU A 64 7.21 3.24 0.96
CA LEU A 64 5.83 2.87 0.61
C LEU A 64 5.07 4.08 0.05
N HIS A 65 5.38 5.29 0.52
CA HIS A 65 4.69 6.52 0.07
C HIS A 65 4.71 6.73 -1.44
N PRO A 66 5.84 6.62 -2.16
CA PRO A 66 5.85 6.73 -3.62
C PRO A 66 5.13 5.57 -4.33
N LYS A 67 5.14 4.35 -3.76
CA LYS A 67 4.38 3.20 -4.31
C LYS A 67 2.87 3.47 -4.24
N LEU A 68 2.41 3.99 -3.10
CA LEU A 68 1.02 4.41 -2.90
C LEU A 68 0.66 5.65 -3.72
N ASP A 69 1.62 6.54 -3.96
CA ASP A 69 1.47 7.71 -4.84
C ASP A 69 1.09 7.30 -6.25
N GLN A 70 1.85 6.35 -6.84
CA GLN A 70 1.55 5.84 -8.17
C GLN A 70 0.14 5.22 -8.26
N LEU A 71 -0.30 4.57 -7.19
CA LEU A 71 -1.66 4.04 -7.12
C LEU A 71 -2.71 5.16 -7.10
N LEU A 72 -2.46 6.26 -6.38
CA LEU A 72 -3.36 7.42 -6.32
C LEU A 72 -3.36 8.20 -7.63
N GLU A 73 -2.19 8.48 -8.21
CA GLU A 73 -2.03 9.12 -9.52
C GLU A 73 -2.76 8.34 -10.62
N GLY A 74 -2.66 7.00 -10.60
CA GLY A 74 -3.41 6.13 -11.51
C GLY A 74 -4.93 6.21 -11.34
N ASN A 75 -5.42 6.75 -10.23
CA ASN A 75 -6.84 7.00 -9.95
C ASN A 75 -7.21 8.49 -10.03
N ASP A 76 -6.35 9.35 -10.60
CA ASP A 76 -6.54 10.82 -10.69
C ASP A 76 -6.71 11.50 -9.32
N VAL A 77 -6.16 10.90 -8.25
CA VAL A 77 -6.19 11.47 -6.90
C VAL A 77 -4.91 12.24 -6.65
N ALA A 78 -5.06 13.52 -6.29
CA ALA A 78 -3.93 14.36 -5.92
C ALA A 78 -3.20 13.81 -4.69
N THR A 79 -1.88 13.76 -4.77
CA THR A 79 -1.04 13.25 -3.71
C THR A 79 -0.36 14.40 -2.98
N ASP A 80 -0.35 14.31 -1.66
CA ASP A 80 0.32 15.31 -0.83
C ASP A 80 1.81 14.99 -0.70
N SER A 81 2.65 16.03 -0.74
CA SER A 81 4.11 15.87 -0.64
C SER A 81 4.58 15.68 0.80
N GLU A 82 3.77 16.07 1.80
CA GLU A 82 4.10 15.88 3.22
C GLU A 82 3.83 14.44 3.66
N ASN A 83 4.80 13.57 3.36
CA ASN A 83 4.76 12.14 3.68
C ASN A 83 5.79 11.80 4.77
N PRO A 84 5.55 12.14 6.06
CA PRO A 84 6.47 11.77 7.12
C PRO A 84 6.67 10.25 7.17
N ASP A 85 7.90 9.83 7.51
CA ASP A 85 8.35 8.43 7.61
C ASP A 85 7.73 7.70 8.83
N THR A 86 6.39 7.72 8.93
CA THR A 86 5.62 7.20 10.06
C THR A 86 4.52 6.27 9.58
N LEU A 87 4.22 5.25 10.39
CA LEU A 87 3.17 4.27 10.10
C LEU A 87 1.80 4.93 9.90
N ALA A 88 1.46 5.93 10.72
CA ALA A 88 0.21 6.67 10.62
C ALA A 88 0.05 7.40 9.27
N SER A 89 1.16 7.90 8.71
CA SER A 89 1.13 8.57 7.41
C SER A 89 0.93 7.59 6.28
N VAL A 90 1.61 6.43 6.31
CA VAL A 90 1.39 5.34 5.35
C VAL A 90 -0.06 4.83 5.43
N GLU A 91 -0.59 4.70 6.64
CA GLU A 91 -1.96 4.26 6.89
C GLU A 91 -2.99 5.24 6.29
N ALA A 92 -2.83 6.54 6.54
CA ALA A 92 -3.69 7.57 5.97
C ALA A 92 -3.67 7.54 4.43
N LYS A 93 -2.49 7.26 3.84
CA LYS A 93 -2.34 7.18 2.39
C LYS A 93 -2.97 5.92 1.80
N LEU A 94 -2.84 4.78 2.48
CA LEU A 94 -3.58 3.56 2.13
C LEU A 94 -5.09 3.79 2.21
N ASP A 95 -5.55 4.54 3.20
CA ASP A 95 -6.96 4.90 3.32
C ASP A 95 -7.42 5.74 2.12
N ALA A 96 -6.62 6.72 1.70
CA ALA A 96 -6.88 7.48 0.48
C ALA A 96 -6.91 6.58 -0.77
N VAL A 97 -6.01 5.62 -0.90
CA VAL A 97 -6.02 4.66 -2.03
C VAL A 97 -7.28 3.81 -2.00
N ARG A 98 -7.67 3.33 -0.81
CA ARG A 98 -8.92 2.58 -0.62
C ARG A 98 -10.15 3.43 -0.94
N ALA A 99 -10.19 4.68 -0.51
CA ALA A 99 -11.28 5.61 -0.78
C ALA A 99 -11.38 5.95 -2.28
N ALA A 100 -10.25 6.18 -2.94
CA ALA A 100 -10.18 6.41 -4.38
C ALA A 100 -10.78 5.24 -5.18
N ARG A 101 -10.61 4.01 -4.68
CA ARG A 101 -11.05 2.78 -5.34
C ARG A 101 -12.46 2.36 -4.96
N GLY A 102 -12.83 2.49 -3.69
CA GLY A 102 -14.16 2.15 -3.16
C GLY A 102 -15.21 3.23 -3.38
N GLY A 103 -14.81 4.45 -3.75
CA GLY A 103 -15.70 5.58 -4.01
C GLY A 103 -16.42 5.54 -5.37
N LYS A 104 -16.17 4.53 -6.22
CA LYS A 104 -16.83 4.43 -7.53
C LYS A 104 -18.26 3.84 -7.46
N ASP A 105 -18.67 3.33 -6.31
CA ASP A 105 -20.01 2.78 -6.09
C ASP A 105 -20.63 3.34 -4.80
N ALA A 106 -21.08 4.60 -4.84
CA ALA A 106 -22.03 5.18 -3.89
C ALA A 106 -23.09 6.00 -4.63
#